data_AF-A0A8C7R5N7-F1
#
_entry.id   AF-A0A8C7R5N7-F1
#
_cell.length_a   1.000
_cell.length_b   1.000
_cell.length_c   1.000
_cell.angle_alpha   90.00
_cell.angle_beta   90.00
_cell.angle_gamma   90.00
#
_symmetry.space_group_name_H-M   'P 1'
#
loop_
_entity.id
_entity.type
_entity.pdbx_description
1 polymer ?
#
loop_
_entity_poly.entity_id
_entity_poly.type
_entity_poly.pdbx_seq_one_letter_code
_entity_poly.pdbx_strand_id
1 'polypeptide(L)'
;MSTQSIFKPVTHVLFDMDGLLLDTERLYTVSYQEVCDRFGKKYTWDVKSSVMGKKAMEASTIIRDSLELPMTPEELISETRKIQEKIFPSAGLAAGMQVVMIPDDNLDRGLTQEATLVLRTMEDFKPEMFGLPAYD
;
A
#
# COMPACT_ATOMS: atom_id res chain seq x y z
N MET A 1 28.44 29.38 12.01
CA MET A 1 27.48 29.18 13.13
C MET A 1 27.23 27.70 13.23
N SER A 2 27.74 27.05 14.29
CA SER A 2 27.51 25.61 14.52
C SER A 2 26.07 25.42 14.97
N THR A 3 25.23 24.82 14.13
CA THR A 3 23.94 24.29 14.56
C THR A 3 24.21 23.16 15.54
N GLN A 4 24.15 23.44 16.84
CA GLN A 4 24.07 22.40 17.85
C GLN A 4 22.80 21.59 17.54
N SER A 5 23.00 20.32 17.18
CA SER A 5 21.89 19.38 17.00
C SER A 5 21.10 19.28 18.30
N ILE A 6 19.82 19.63 18.23
CA ILE A 6 18.84 19.51 19.33
C ILE A 6 18.49 18.05 19.67
N PHE A 7 19.08 17.08 18.96
CA PHE A 7 18.80 15.65 19.13
C PHE A 7 19.91 14.92 19.89
N LYS A 8 19.51 13.99 20.75
CA LYS A 8 20.45 13.07 21.41
C LYS A 8 21.12 12.16 20.36
N PRO A 9 22.41 11.81 20.51
CA PRO A 9 23.05 10.84 19.64
C PRO A 9 22.34 9.49 19.68
N VAL A 10 22.14 8.88 18.51
CA VAL A 10 21.55 7.55 18.34
C VAL A 10 22.47 6.68 17.49
N THR A 11 22.40 5.36 17.66
CA THR A 11 23.20 4.39 16.88
C THR A 11 22.40 3.71 15.76
N HIS A 12 21.07 3.72 15.86
CA HIS A 12 20.16 3.05 14.93
C HIS A 12 18.94 3.94 14.69
N VAL A 13 18.37 3.85 13.49
CA VAL A 13 17.15 4.55 13.09
C VAL A 13 16.16 3.52 12.55
N LEU A 14 14.89 3.65 12.92
CA LEU A 14 13.79 2.88 12.35
C LEU A 14 12.99 3.79 11.45
N PHE A 15 12.89 3.42 10.18
CA PHE A 15 12.03 4.08 9.21
C PHE A 15 10.76 3.26 9.05
N ASP A 16 9.61 3.94 9.07
CA ASP A 16 8.36 3.32 8.66
C ASP A 16 8.36 3.05 7.15
N MET A 17 7.56 2.09 6.69
CA MET A 17 7.49 1.74 5.28
C MET A 17 6.46 2.59 4.54
N ASP A 18 5.20 2.54 4.99
CA ASP A 18 4.06 3.16 4.34
C ASP A 18 4.04 4.67 4.54
N GLY A 19 3.90 5.42 3.44
CA GLY A 19 3.91 6.88 3.46
C GLY A 19 5.27 7.53 3.74
N LEU A 20 6.33 6.74 3.97
CA LEU A 20 7.69 7.22 4.19
C LEU A 20 8.69 6.66 3.17
N LEU A 21 8.89 5.34 3.12
CA LEU A 21 9.74 4.71 2.11
C LEU A 21 9.00 4.50 0.78
N LEU A 22 7.69 4.21 0.87
CA LEU A 22 6.81 4.00 -0.27
C LEU A 22 5.66 5.00 -0.22
N ASP A 23 5.34 5.65 -1.34
CA ASP A 23 4.18 6.56 -1.46
C ASP A 23 2.86 5.76 -1.59
N THR A 24 2.56 4.95 -0.58
CA THR A 24 1.33 4.14 -0.51
C THR A 24 0.12 4.97 -0.11
N GLU A 25 0.31 6.09 0.61
CA GLU A 25 -0.75 7.03 1.01
C GLU A 25 -1.54 7.60 -0.19
N ARG A 26 -0.85 7.89 -1.29
CA ARG A 26 -1.49 8.29 -2.54
C ARG A 26 -2.29 7.13 -3.13
N LEU A 27 -1.75 5.91 -3.11
CA LEU A 27 -2.41 4.72 -3.67
C LEU A 27 -3.65 4.30 -2.86
N TYR A 28 -3.61 4.40 -1.54
CA TYR A 28 -4.81 4.24 -0.70
C TYR A 28 -5.90 5.21 -1.14
N THR A 29 -5.55 6.49 -1.32
CA THR A 29 -6.50 7.52 -1.78
C THR A 29 -7.10 7.18 -3.15
N VAL A 30 -6.28 6.74 -4.10
CA VAL A 30 -6.75 6.29 -5.43
C VAL A 30 -7.71 5.12 -5.29
N SER A 31 -7.37 4.10 -4.50
CA SER A 31 -8.21 2.90 -4.34
C SER A 31 -9.58 3.21 -3.74
N TYR A 32 -9.64 4.06 -2.71
CA TYR A 32 -10.91 4.48 -2.12
C TYR A 32 -11.72 5.37 -3.06
N GLN A 33 -11.07 6.32 -3.73
CA GLN A 33 -11.75 7.20 -4.68
C GLN A 33 -12.36 6.41 -5.84
N GLU A 34 -11.65 5.43 -6.40
CA GLU A 34 -12.17 4.60 -7.50
C GLU A 34 -13.41 3.79 -7.09
N VAL A 35 -13.48 3.30 -5.85
CA VAL A 35 -14.72 2.66 -5.35
C VAL A 35 -15.82 3.70 -5.13
N CYS A 36 -15.51 4.86 -4.56
CA CYS A 36 -16.48 5.94 -4.32
C CYS A 36 -17.07 6.50 -5.62
N ASP A 37 -16.27 6.58 -6.69
CA ASP A 37 -16.69 7.06 -8.02
C ASP A 37 -17.82 6.21 -8.60
N ARG A 38 -17.87 4.90 -8.30
CA ARG A 38 -18.96 3.99 -8.70
C ARG A 38 -20.32 4.40 -8.13
N PHE A 39 -20.32 5.18 -7.06
CA PHE A 39 -21.51 5.68 -6.38
C PHE A 39 -21.65 7.21 -6.50
N GLY A 40 -20.83 7.86 -7.31
CA GLY A 40 -20.82 9.32 -7.48
C GLY A 40 -20.40 10.08 -6.22
N LYS A 41 -19.60 9.45 -5.34
CA LYS A 41 -19.12 10.05 -4.08
C LYS A 41 -17.66 10.46 -4.21
N LYS A 42 -17.26 11.52 -3.50
CA LYS A 42 -15.88 12.01 -3.48
C LYS A 42 -15.21 11.66 -2.15
N TYR A 43 -14.09 10.96 -2.22
CA TYR A 43 -13.22 10.70 -1.09
C TYR A 43 -12.39 11.97 -0.79
N THR A 44 -12.94 12.84 0.05
CA THR A 44 -12.34 14.15 0.36
C THR A 44 -11.19 14.02 1.35
N TRP A 45 -10.41 15.10 1.47
CA TRP A 45 -9.40 15.22 2.51
C TRP A 45 -9.97 15.08 3.92
N ASP A 46 -11.16 15.63 4.18
CA ASP A 46 -11.79 15.56 5.50
C ASP A 46 -12.07 14.10 5.89
N VAL A 47 -12.64 13.31 4.98
CA VAL A 47 -12.86 11.88 5.20
C VAL A 47 -11.53 11.16 5.34
N LYS A 48 -10.54 11.41 4.46
CA LYS A 48 -9.21 10.81 4.55
C LYS A 48 -8.58 11.06 5.92
N SER A 49 -8.53 12.32 6.37
CA SER A 49 -7.91 12.72 7.63
C SER A 49 -8.59 12.08 8.85
N SER A 50 -9.91 11.85 8.78
CA SER A 50 -10.66 11.18 9.85
C SER A 50 -10.33 9.69 10.01
N VAL A 51 -9.75 9.06 8.98
CA VAL A 51 -9.43 7.63 8.99
C VAL A 51 -7.94 7.29 9.07
N MET A 52 -7.06 8.29 8.98
CA MET A 52 -5.62 8.08 9.11
C MET A 52 -5.26 7.46 10.46
N GLY A 53 -4.40 6.43 10.43
CA GLY A 53 -3.97 5.68 11.62
C GLY A 53 -5.01 4.71 12.19
N LYS A 54 -6.19 4.57 11.59
CA LYS A 54 -7.21 3.61 12.02
C LYS A 54 -7.02 2.25 11.37
N LYS A 55 -7.56 1.22 12.01
CA LYS A 55 -7.62 -0.13 11.42
C LYS A 55 -8.58 -0.16 10.23
N ALA A 56 -8.33 -1.05 9.28
CA ALA A 56 -9.11 -1.15 8.04
C ALA A 56 -10.64 -1.21 8.25
N MET A 57 -11.11 -1.97 9.24
CA MET A 57 -12.55 -2.10 9.53
C MET A 57 -13.17 -0.81 10.08
N GLU A 58 -12.47 -0.15 11.00
CA GLU A 58 -12.91 1.11 11.58
C GLU A 58 -12.89 2.23 10.52
N ALA A 59 -11.81 2.32 9.74
CA ALA A 59 -11.69 3.25 8.62
C ALA A 59 -12.84 3.05 7.62
N SER A 60 -13.08 1.80 7.19
CA SER A 60 -14.12 1.49 6.20
C SER A 60 -15.53 1.79 6.73
N THR A 61 -15.77 1.59 8.02
CA THR A 61 -17.02 1.99 8.67
C THR A 61 -17.22 3.51 8.60
N ILE A 62 -16.20 4.28 8.98
CA ILE A 62 -16.25 5.75 8.94
C ILE A 62 -16.45 6.27 7.51
N ILE A 63 -15.74 5.72 6.53
CA ILE A 63 -15.87 6.11 5.12
C ILE A 63 -17.27 5.83 4.62
N ARG A 64 -17.77 4.60 4.88
CA ARG A 64 -19.11 4.18 4.49
C ARG A 64 -20.16 5.11 5.08
N ASP A 65 -20.07 5.40 6.37
CA ASP A 65 -21.05 6.22 7.09
C ASP A 65 -20.97 7.69 6.65
N SER A 66 -19.76 8.23 6.47
CA SER A 66 -19.55 9.63 6.07
C SER A 66 -20.00 9.91 4.64
N LEU A 67 -19.86 8.93 3.74
CA LEU A 67 -20.21 9.06 2.33
C LEU A 67 -21.56 8.41 1.97
N GLU A 68 -22.21 7.75 2.94
CA GLU A 68 -23.44 6.98 2.77
C GLU A 68 -23.34 5.97 1.62
N LEU A 69 -22.25 5.19 1.59
CA LEU A 69 -22.03 4.19 0.55
C LEU A 69 -23.04 3.04 0.68
N PRO A 70 -23.67 2.57 -0.42
CA PRO A 70 -24.66 1.49 -0.39
C PRO A 70 -24.00 0.10 -0.39
N MET A 71 -22.99 -0.08 0.46
CA MET A 71 -22.23 -1.33 0.62
C MET A 71 -21.79 -1.49 2.08
N THR A 72 -21.42 -2.69 2.49
CA THR A 72 -20.91 -2.93 3.83
C THR A 72 -19.43 -2.51 3.95
N PRO A 73 -18.92 -2.26 5.17
CA PRO A 73 -17.49 -2.04 5.38
C PRO A 73 -16.62 -3.19 4.86
N GLU A 74 -17.08 -4.44 4.97
CA GLU A 74 -16.38 -5.62 4.46
C GLU A 74 -16.29 -5.63 2.94
N GLU A 75 -17.39 -5.28 2.26
CA GLU A 75 -17.41 -5.14 0.80
C GLU A 75 -16.47 -4.01 0.36
N LEU A 76 -16.46 -2.88 1.07
CA LEU A 76 -15.55 -1.77 0.78
C LEU A 76 -14.09 -2.19 0.89
N ILE A 77 -13.72 -2.95 1.93
CA ILE A 77 -12.36 -3.50 2.08
C ILE A 77 -12.04 -4.45 0.93
N SER A 78 -12.96 -5.35 0.58
CA SER A 78 -12.76 -6.30 -0.51
C SER A 78 -12.55 -5.60 -1.86
N GLU A 79 -13.39 -4.62 -2.18
CA GLU A 79 -13.33 -3.88 -3.45
C GLU A 79 -12.08 -3.00 -3.54
N THR A 80 -11.71 -2.30 -2.45
CA THR A 80 -10.48 -1.50 -2.43
C THR A 80 -9.23 -2.36 -2.51
N ARG A 81 -9.21 -3.52 -1.84
CA ARG A 81 -8.09 -4.47 -1.90
C ARG A 81 -7.82 -4.94 -3.33
N LYS A 82 -8.87 -5.29 -4.09
CA LYS A 82 -8.74 -5.69 -5.51
C LYS A 82 -8.08 -4.61 -6.37
N ILE A 83 -8.28 -3.34 -6.05
CA ILE A 83 -7.63 -2.21 -6.74
C ILE A 83 -6.18 -2.07 -6.26
N GLN A 84 -5.95 -2.16 -4.95
CA GLN A 84 -4.63 -2.06 -4.32
C GLN A 84 -3.67 -3.13 -4.86
N GLU A 85 -4.13 -4.37 -5.05
CA GLU A 85 -3.33 -5.47 -5.62
C GLU A 85 -2.78 -5.14 -7.01
N LYS A 86 -3.45 -4.26 -7.76
CA LYS A 86 -2.99 -3.81 -9.09
C LYS A 86 -1.99 -2.66 -9.00
N ILE A 87 -2.23 -1.71 -8.10
CA ILE A 87 -1.50 -0.44 -8.08
C ILE A 87 -0.34 -0.41 -7.08
N PHE A 88 -0.34 -1.23 -6.03
CA PHE A 88 0.70 -1.24 -4.99
C PHE A 88 2.11 -1.56 -5.50
N PRO A 89 2.31 -2.50 -6.46
CA PRO A 89 3.63 -2.73 -7.05
C PRO A 89 4.27 -1.45 -7.60
N SER A 90 3.46 -0.51 -8.11
CA SER A 90 3.97 0.76 -8.65
C SER A 90 4.65 1.65 -7.60
N ALA A 91 4.34 1.51 -6.30
CA ALA A 91 5.01 2.28 -5.25
C ALA A 91 6.49 1.89 -5.12
N GLY A 92 6.78 0.60 -5.12
CA GLY A 92 8.17 0.10 -5.07
C GLY A 92 8.95 0.48 -6.32
N LEU A 93 8.34 0.35 -7.50
CA LEU A 93 8.95 0.74 -8.77
C LEU A 93 9.25 2.24 -8.82
N ALA A 94 8.32 3.09 -8.37
CA ALA A 94 8.50 4.54 -8.30
C ALA A 94 9.61 4.94 -7.31
N ALA A 95 9.82 4.15 -6.26
CA ALA A 95 10.94 4.30 -5.33
C ALA A 95 12.28 3.76 -5.86
N GLY A 96 12.32 3.26 -7.12
CA GLY A 96 13.52 2.69 -7.73
C GLY A 96 13.92 1.32 -7.16
N MET A 97 13.01 0.65 -6.45
CA MET A 97 13.25 -0.67 -5.86
C MET A 97 12.98 -1.79 -6.86
N GLN A 98 13.59 -2.94 -6.63
CA GLN A 98 13.22 -4.17 -7.32
C GLN A 98 12.01 -4.80 -6.63
N VAL A 99 10.97 -5.11 -7.40
CA VAL A 99 9.69 -5.61 -6.89
C VAL A 99 9.55 -7.09 -7.22
N VAL A 100 9.52 -7.92 -6.17
CA VAL A 100 9.19 -9.35 -6.26
C VAL A 100 7.73 -9.54 -5.88
N MET A 101 6.95 -10.15 -6.76
CA MET A 101 5.51 -10.28 -6.60
C MET A 101 5.09 -11.75 -6.57
N ILE A 102 4.26 -12.12 -5.58
CA ILE A 102 3.50 -13.37 -5.58
C ILE A 102 2.03 -12.99 -5.69
N PRO A 103 1.46 -13.03 -6.90
CA PRO A 103 0.07 -12.62 -7.11
C PRO A 103 -0.90 -13.68 -6.59
N ASP A 104 -2.05 -13.23 -6.09
CA ASP A 104 -3.20 -14.10 -5.82
C ASP A 104 -3.64 -14.79 -7.13
N ASP A 105 -4.20 -15.99 -7.02
CA ASP A 105 -4.68 -16.75 -8.17
C ASP A 105 -5.79 -16.03 -8.95
N ASN A 106 -6.53 -15.12 -8.29
CA ASN A 106 -7.59 -14.33 -8.90
C ASN A 106 -7.09 -13.03 -9.56
N LEU A 107 -5.81 -12.70 -9.44
CA LEU A 107 -5.25 -11.49 -10.05
C LEU A 107 -5.00 -11.71 -11.55
N ASP A 108 -5.44 -10.75 -12.37
CA ASP A 108 -5.06 -10.72 -13.78
C ASP A 108 -3.54 -10.64 -13.92
N ARG A 109 -2.95 -11.67 -14.55
CA ARG A 109 -1.50 -11.79 -14.78
C ARG A 109 -0.96 -10.67 -15.67
N GLY A 110 -1.81 -9.98 -16.45
CA GLY A 110 -1.44 -8.77 -17.17
C GLY A 110 -0.91 -7.66 -16.26
N LEU A 111 -1.32 -7.65 -14.99
CA LEU A 111 -0.94 -6.62 -14.02
C LEU A 111 0.42 -6.86 -13.36
N THR A 112 1.04 -8.03 -13.59
CA THR A 112 2.34 -8.37 -12.98
C THR A 112 3.52 -8.03 -13.87
N GLN A 113 3.29 -7.43 -15.06
CA GLN A 113 4.32 -7.22 -16.09
C GLN A 113 5.43 -6.28 -15.64
N GLU A 114 5.13 -5.31 -14.77
CA GLU A 114 6.11 -4.34 -14.31
C GLU A 114 6.94 -4.84 -13.12
N ALA A 115 6.57 -5.97 -12.50
CA ALA A 115 7.34 -6.54 -11.41
C ALA A 115 8.70 -7.05 -11.91
N THR A 116 9.75 -6.86 -11.10
CA THR A 116 11.10 -7.33 -11.40
C THR A 116 11.16 -8.86 -11.48
N LEU A 117 10.41 -9.53 -10.60
CA LEU A 117 10.31 -10.99 -10.56
C LEU A 117 8.91 -11.39 -10.09
N VAL A 118 8.29 -12.33 -10.79
CA VAL A 118 7.00 -12.90 -10.41
C VAL A 118 7.23 -14.35 -9.98
N LEU A 119 6.80 -14.68 -8.76
CA LEU A 119 6.95 -16.00 -8.17
C LEU A 119 5.58 -16.64 -7.94
N ARG A 120 5.57 -17.97 -7.78
CA ARG A 120 4.36 -18.70 -7.39
C ARG A 120 4.21 -18.78 -5.87
N THR A 121 5.33 -18.90 -5.15
CA THR A 121 5.38 -18.99 -3.69
C THR A 121 6.65 -18.32 -3.16
N MET A 122 6.66 -17.98 -1.88
CA MET A 122 7.84 -17.43 -1.20
C MET A 122 9.00 -18.44 -1.17
N GLU A 123 8.70 -19.74 -1.23
CA GLU A 123 9.73 -20.80 -1.26
C GLU A 123 10.58 -20.75 -2.55
N ASP A 124 10.07 -20.14 -3.63
CA ASP A 124 10.79 -19.99 -4.89
C ASP A 124 11.76 -18.81 -4.88
N PHE A 125 11.69 -17.94 -3.85
CA PHE A 125 12.55 -16.78 -3.78
C PHE A 125 13.99 -17.19 -3.49
N LYS A 126 14.93 -16.65 -4.27
CA LYS A 126 16.36 -16.91 -4.13
C LYS A 126 17.09 -15.61 -3.86
N PRO A 127 17.48 -15.33 -2.60
CA PRO A 127 18.11 -14.06 -2.23
C PRO A 127 19.38 -13.77 -3.04
N GLU A 128 20.11 -14.82 -3.45
CA GLU A 128 21.33 -14.70 -4.23
C GLU A 128 21.13 -14.03 -5.60
N MET A 129 19.93 -14.07 -6.18
CA MET A 129 19.61 -13.37 -7.43
C MET A 129 19.67 -11.84 -7.26
N PHE A 130 19.58 -11.36 -6.02
CA PHE A 130 19.61 -9.96 -5.63
C PHE A 130 20.92 -9.60 -4.91
N GLY A 131 21.92 -10.48 -4.92
CA GLY A 131 23.20 -10.28 -4.24
C GLY A 131 23.14 -10.45 -2.71
N LEU A 132 22.06 -11.03 -2.18
CA LEU A 132 21.91 -11.34 -0.76
C LEU A 132 22.47 -12.74 -0.44
N PRO A 133 22.83 -13.04 0.83
CA PRO A 133 23.22 -14.38 1.24
C PRO A 133 22.09 -15.39 1.00
N ALA A 134 22.45 -16.60 0.57
CA ALA A 134 21.50 -17.72 0.46
C ALA A 134 20.91 -18.06 1.84
N TYR A 135 19.76 -18.74 1.83
CA TYR A 135 19.21 -19.33 3.05
C TYR A 135 20.17 -20.37 3.65
N ASP A 136 20.07 -20.56 4.96
CA ASP A 136 20.78 -21.61 5.71
C ASP A 136 20.28 -23.02 5.37
#